data_AF-A0A956DKQ1-F1
#
_entry.id   AF-A0A956DKQ1-F1
#
_cell.length_a   1.000
_cell.length_b   1.000
_cell.length_c   1.000
_cell.angle_alpha   90.00
_cell.angle_beta   90.00
_cell.angle_gamma   90.00
#
_symmetry.space_group_name_H-M   'P 1'
#
loop_
_entity.id
_entity.type
_entity.pdbx_description
1 polymer ?
#
loop_
_entity_poly.entity_id
_entity_poly.type
_entity_poly.pdbx_seq_one_letter_code
_entity_poly.pdbx_strand_id
1 'polypeptide(L)'
;MRHSGALLVALGLLSGCAPSVGAQPAVPPSAAADEVSASGEVLVEEPATAERAASVEVVEVSAPMADPAEELAVAAELGGENQAVHAHEDHEDTVEDALEEDSLAEVPEGLLSARPGEAAPEEAAPVQSPRLLLSRAEIDRRVVKDLASLGPLSVGVGGKGVLVNGVQMQEGPHWTLNEPSIAYATDETIDFLQRSILAVQKQFPGTPKLQIGHLSAKRGGPLRSHKSHQSGRDVDLGFYYKADSHARWYARAHGGNLDVARTWALVRAFLTETDVNYIFINTSIQVLLKEHAIAIGEDREWLDDVFEYGGKSRWSIIRHSPGHDTHIHVRFYNPVAQEMGWRAYGALVSSGRIKPPTFYTSYKAQKGDILGRVAKRFNVSVADIQKANGLRSTKIVAGRVYRIPRKGQVNQPGRVVIPKRRLPPLGSGSHEVAAPNEH
;
A
#
# COMPACT_ATOMS: atom_id res chain seq x y z
N MET A 1 -17.62 -52.54 45.08
CA MET A 1 -16.58 -53.13 45.96
C MET A 1 -15.75 -51.99 46.53
N ARG A 2 -15.49 -52.05 47.84
CA ARG A 2 -14.89 -51.00 48.67
C ARG A 2 -13.36 -51.03 48.57
N HIS A 3 -12.72 -49.86 48.66
CA HIS A 3 -11.55 -49.53 49.50
C HIS A 3 -11.45 -47.98 49.48
N SER A 4 -11.70 -47.25 50.58
CA SER A 4 -10.85 -47.04 51.78
C SER A 4 -9.45 -46.51 51.40
N GLY A 5 -8.98 -45.34 51.86
CA GLY A 5 -9.46 -44.51 52.96
C GLY A 5 -8.87 -43.09 53.04
N ALA A 6 -9.29 -42.43 54.11
CA ALA A 6 -9.00 -41.09 54.63
C ALA A 6 -7.49 -40.87 54.92
N LEU A 7 -6.95 -39.72 55.32
CA LEU A 7 -7.36 -38.60 56.20
C LEU A 7 -6.16 -37.60 56.10
N LEU A 8 -6.30 -36.27 56.07
CA LEU A 8 -6.13 -35.42 57.26
C LEU A 8 -6.45 -33.94 56.97
N VAL A 9 -6.87 -33.28 58.04
CA VAL A 9 -7.43 -31.95 58.22
C VAL A 9 -6.38 -31.01 58.84
N ALA A 10 -6.38 -29.72 58.46
CA ALA A 10 -6.13 -28.54 59.33
C ALA A 10 -6.32 -27.27 58.47
N LEU A 11 -7.45 -26.56 58.49
CA LEU A 11 -7.90 -25.53 59.46
C LEU A 11 -6.87 -24.42 59.77
N GLY A 12 -7.18 -23.19 59.34
CA GLY A 12 -6.48 -21.95 59.72
C GLY A 12 -7.24 -20.71 59.22
N LEU A 13 -8.15 -20.22 60.08
CA LEU A 13 -9.08 -19.08 59.96
C LEU A 13 -8.35 -17.71 59.96
N LEU A 14 -8.74 -16.76 59.09
CA LEU A 14 -9.58 -15.55 59.31
C LEU A 14 -8.85 -14.23 59.65
N SER A 15 -9.52 -13.15 59.21
CA SER A 15 -9.40 -11.71 59.52
C SER A 15 -8.38 -10.91 58.69
N GLY A 16 -8.69 -9.75 58.11
CA GLY A 16 -9.89 -8.91 58.16
C GLY A 16 -9.53 -7.41 58.05
N CYS A 17 -10.26 -6.68 57.19
CA CYS A 17 -10.51 -5.22 57.13
C CYS A 17 -9.40 -4.18 56.80
N ALA A 18 -9.81 -3.23 55.92
CA ALA A 18 -9.19 -1.94 55.54
C ALA A 18 -9.56 -0.80 56.54
N PRO A 19 -9.49 0.54 56.26
CA PRO A 19 -8.70 1.41 55.34
C PRO A 19 -8.08 2.69 56.03
N SER A 20 -7.34 3.55 55.30
CA SER A 20 -7.32 5.06 55.34
C SER A 20 -6.00 5.66 54.78
N VAL A 21 -6.02 6.56 53.77
CA VAL A 21 -6.02 8.05 53.72
C VAL A 21 -4.68 8.78 53.97
N GLY A 22 -4.31 9.68 53.04
CA GLY A 22 -3.39 10.84 53.20
C GLY A 22 -1.98 10.62 52.61
N ALA A 23 -1.28 11.54 51.94
CA ALA A 23 -1.48 12.95 51.57
C ALA A 23 -0.37 13.33 50.55
N GLN A 24 -0.59 14.40 49.77
CA GLN A 24 0.42 15.06 48.92
C GLN A 24 1.48 15.84 49.74
N PRO A 25 2.62 16.20 49.12
CA PRO A 25 2.99 17.63 49.05
C PRO A 25 3.47 18.04 47.64
N ALA A 26 3.06 19.15 47.05
CA ALA A 26 3.28 20.58 47.35
C ALA A 26 4.53 21.17 46.65
N VAL A 27 4.25 22.18 45.82
CA VAL A 27 5.17 23.06 45.06
C VAL A 27 5.68 24.20 45.97
N PRO A 28 6.89 24.74 45.72
CA PRO A 28 7.23 26.13 46.07
C PRO A 28 7.66 26.99 44.84
N PRO A 29 7.71 28.34 44.97
CA PRO A 29 6.99 29.22 44.05
C PRO A 29 7.85 30.21 43.21
N SER A 30 7.11 30.93 42.36
CA SER A 30 7.46 32.07 41.51
C SER A 30 7.83 33.36 42.27
N ALA A 31 8.74 34.16 41.69
CA ALA A 31 8.80 35.64 41.69
C ALA A 31 10.01 36.05 40.82
N ALA A 32 10.16 37.20 40.18
CA ALA A 32 9.33 38.30 39.66
C ALA A 32 10.31 39.14 38.81
N ALA A 33 9.78 40.05 38.02
CA ALA A 33 10.46 40.87 37.00
C ALA A 33 11.60 41.76 37.51
N ASP A 34 12.52 42.11 36.61
CA ASP A 34 13.11 43.46 36.54
C ASP A 34 13.53 43.82 35.11
N GLU A 35 13.06 44.98 34.64
CA GLU A 35 13.48 45.67 33.42
C GLU A 35 14.79 46.40 33.67
N VAL A 36 15.74 46.36 32.73
CA VAL A 36 16.65 47.50 32.47
C VAL A 36 16.93 47.62 30.97
N SER A 37 16.46 48.74 30.43
CA SER A 37 16.86 49.33 29.16
C SER A 37 18.25 49.97 29.28
N ALA A 38 19.15 49.73 28.32
CA ALA A 38 20.17 50.71 27.93
C ALA A 38 20.75 50.41 26.55
N SER A 39 20.54 51.38 25.66
CA SER A 39 21.18 51.67 24.39
C SER A 39 22.71 51.68 24.41
N GLY A 40 23.32 51.31 23.28
CA GLY A 40 24.73 51.58 22.98
C GLY A 40 25.08 51.16 21.55
N GLU A 41 24.96 52.10 20.61
CA GLU A 41 25.60 52.05 19.30
C GLU A 41 27.14 52.02 19.43
N VAL A 42 27.81 51.61 18.35
CA VAL A 42 28.94 52.31 17.68
C VAL A 42 30.14 51.41 17.30
N LEU A 43 30.43 51.43 15.97
CA LEU A 43 31.68 51.24 15.20
C LEU A 43 32.40 49.88 15.25
N VAL A 44 32.42 49.10 14.15
CA VAL A 44 33.27 49.23 12.93
C VAL A 44 34.76 49.17 13.25
N GLU A 45 35.40 48.06 12.89
CA GLU A 45 36.69 48.03 12.16
C GLU A 45 36.81 46.71 11.38
N GLU A 46 37.00 46.82 10.05
CA GLU A 46 37.68 45.79 9.26
C GLU A 46 39.18 45.80 9.56
N PRO A 47 39.92 44.74 9.22
CA PRO A 47 40.81 44.94 8.08
C PRO A 47 40.96 43.75 7.13
N ALA A 48 40.92 44.10 5.84
CA ALA A 48 41.90 43.81 4.78
C ALA A 48 42.38 42.36 4.53
N THR A 49 41.88 41.83 3.40
CA THR A 49 42.57 41.11 2.31
C THR A 49 44.05 40.74 2.50
N ALA A 50 44.35 39.45 2.33
CA ALA A 50 45.59 38.98 1.70
C ALA A 50 45.31 37.73 0.85
N GLU A 51 45.45 37.88 -0.46
CA GLU A 51 45.55 36.78 -1.41
C GLU A 51 46.75 35.88 -1.07
N ARG A 52 46.55 34.56 -1.12
CA ARG A 52 47.63 33.65 -1.45
C ARG A 52 47.10 32.47 -2.27
N ALA A 53 47.49 32.47 -3.53
CA ALA A 53 47.34 31.37 -4.46
C ALA A 53 48.04 30.12 -3.90
N ALA A 54 47.31 29.02 -3.85
CA ALA A 54 47.86 27.68 -3.71
C ALA A 54 47.39 26.86 -4.91
N SER A 55 48.35 26.60 -5.79
CA SER A 55 48.26 25.76 -6.97
C SER A 55 47.86 24.34 -6.56
N VAL A 56 46.76 23.84 -7.11
CA VAL A 56 46.43 22.40 -7.05
C VAL A 56 46.84 21.80 -8.38
N GLU A 57 47.83 20.92 -8.30
CA GLU A 57 48.36 20.09 -9.37
C GLU A 57 47.27 19.14 -9.89
N VAL A 58 46.98 19.21 -11.18
CA VAL A 58 46.10 18.28 -11.88
C VAL A 58 46.93 17.04 -12.21
N VAL A 59 46.68 15.93 -11.53
CA VAL A 59 47.22 14.63 -11.90
C VAL A 59 46.30 14.04 -12.98
N GLU A 60 46.73 14.14 -14.24
CA GLU A 60 46.17 13.35 -15.34
C GLU A 60 46.52 11.87 -15.13
N VAL A 61 45.51 11.03 -14.93
CA VAL A 61 45.67 9.57 -15.03
C VAL A 61 45.02 9.13 -16.34
N SER A 62 45.87 8.92 -17.34
CA SER A 62 45.53 8.33 -18.64
C SER A 62 45.23 6.84 -18.47
N ALA A 63 44.01 6.42 -18.81
CA ALA A 63 43.63 5.03 -19.01
C ALA A 63 43.08 4.86 -20.44
N PRO A 64 43.49 3.82 -21.19
CA PRO A 64 43.19 3.71 -22.61
C PRO A 64 41.76 3.22 -22.86
N MET A 65 41.16 3.80 -23.90
CA MET A 65 39.91 3.38 -24.53
C MET A 65 40.06 2.02 -25.21
N ALA A 66 39.15 1.09 -24.94
CA ALA A 66 38.98 -0.14 -25.72
C ALA A 66 37.57 -0.19 -26.34
N ASP A 67 37.56 -0.60 -27.60
CA ASP A 67 36.51 -0.65 -28.61
C ASP A 67 35.40 -1.70 -28.29
N PRO A 68 34.09 -1.45 -28.50
CA PRO A 68 33.04 -2.43 -28.24
C PRO A 68 32.65 -3.18 -29.53
N ALA A 69 33.37 -4.24 -29.87
CA ALA A 69 32.91 -5.25 -30.82
C ALA A 69 33.70 -6.55 -30.64
N GLU A 70 33.06 -7.55 -30.02
CA GLU A 70 33.30 -9.02 -30.11
C GLU A 70 33.05 -9.68 -28.74
N GLU A 71 31.83 -10.19 -28.53
CA GLU A 71 31.64 -11.44 -27.77
C GLU A 71 30.35 -12.13 -28.25
N LEU A 72 30.42 -12.61 -29.49
CA LEU A 72 29.55 -13.64 -30.03
C LEU A 72 30.38 -14.93 -30.06
N ALA A 73 29.81 -16.01 -29.54
CA ALA A 73 30.31 -17.40 -29.50
C ALA A 73 31.37 -17.71 -28.42
N VAL A 74 30.97 -18.50 -27.41
CA VAL A 74 31.29 -19.93 -27.26
C VAL A 74 30.72 -20.42 -25.92
N ALA A 75 29.70 -21.29 -25.96
CA ALA A 75 29.53 -22.41 -25.02
C ALA A 75 28.35 -23.27 -25.50
N ALA A 76 28.63 -24.10 -26.51
CA ALA A 76 27.87 -25.31 -26.76
C ALA A 76 28.39 -26.43 -25.85
N GLU A 77 27.49 -27.37 -25.54
CA GLU A 77 27.71 -28.68 -24.91
C GLU A 77 28.03 -28.74 -23.42
N LEU A 78 26.99 -28.93 -22.60
CA LEU A 78 26.87 -30.13 -21.77
C LEU A 78 25.40 -30.55 -21.70
N GLY A 79 25.10 -31.71 -22.30
CA GLY A 79 23.79 -32.36 -22.22
C GLY A 79 23.57 -33.00 -20.84
N GLY A 80 22.33 -32.95 -20.37
CA GLY A 80 21.88 -33.59 -19.14
C GLY A 80 20.37 -33.42 -19.00
N GLU A 81 19.66 -34.48 -19.34
CA GLU A 81 18.21 -34.70 -19.35
C GLU A 81 17.43 -34.00 -18.23
N ASN A 82 16.36 -33.27 -18.55
CA ASN A 82 15.16 -33.30 -17.70
C ASN A 82 13.88 -32.85 -18.39
N GLN A 83 12.80 -33.40 -17.84
CA GLN A 83 11.45 -33.55 -18.38
C GLN A 83 10.70 -32.27 -18.74
N ALA A 84 9.78 -32.46 -19.70
CA ALA A 84 8.88 -31.48 -20.28
C ALA A 84 8.13 -30.62 -19.26
N VAL A 85 8.27 -29.31 -19.38
CA VAL A 85 7.31 -28.32 -18.88
C VAL A 85 6.60 -27.69 -20.08
N HIS A 86 5.29 -27.89 -20.13
CA HIS A 86 4.41 -27.43 -21.20
C HIS A 86 4.30 -25.90 -21.25
N ALA A 87 4.21 -25.41 -22.48
CA ALA A 87 4.15 -24.03 -22.89
C ALA A 87 3.03 -23.22 -22.21
N HIS A 88 3.39 -22.01 -21.80
CA HIS A 88 2.45 -20.90 -21.65
C HIS A 88 1.93 -20.52 -23.04
N GLU A 89 0.63 -20.67 -23.25
CA GLU A 89 -0.03 -20.03 -24.39
C GLU A 89 -0.17 -18.53 -24.10
N ASP A 90 0.45 -17.73 -24.95
CA ASP A 90 0.38 -16.29 -24.96
C ASP A 90 -1.06 -15.85 -25.26
N HIS A 91 -1.69 -15.19 -24.29
CA HIS A 91 -2.92 -14.44 -24.55
C HIS A 91 -2.50 -13.09 -25.13
N GLU A 92 -2.73 -12.90 -26.43
CA GLU A 92 -2.63 -11.58 -27.07
C GLU A 92 -3.73 -10.67 -26.51
N ASP A 93 -3.40 -9.88 -25.50
CA ASP A 93 -4.26 -8.79 -25.01
C ASP A 93 -4.45 -7.78 -26.13
N THR A 94 -5.69 -7.66 -26.61
CA THR A 94 -6.03 -6.65 -27.62
C THR A 94 -5.97 -5.25 -27.00
N VAL A 95 -5.50 -4.28 -27.79
CA VAL A 95 -5.26 -2.89 -27.36
C VAL A 95 -6.55 -2.17 -26.89
N GLU A 96 -7.72 -2.77 -27.11
CA GLU A 96 -9.02 -2.26 -26.66
C GLU A 96 -9.33 -2.61 -25.20
N ASP A 97 -8.92 -3.78 -24.70
CA ASP A 97 -9.05 -4.15 -23.27
C ASP A 97 -8.18 -3.27 -22.36
N ALA A 98 -7.07 -2.75 -22.90
CA ALA A 98 -6.18 -1.83 -22.21
C ALA A 98 -6.83 -0.46 -21.90
N LEU A 99 -7.94 -0.11 -22.55
CA LEU A 99 -8.64 1.16 -22.36
C LEU A 99 -9.68 1.13 -21.23
N GLU A 100 -10.16 -0.04 -20.80
CA GLU A 100 -11.20 -0.13 -19.76
C GLU A 100 -10.66 -0.06 -18.33
N GLU A 101 -9.43 -0.50 -18.08
CA GLU A 101 -8.79 -0.36 -16.76
C GLU A 101 -8.43 1.12 -16.41
N ASP A 102 -8.54 2.08 -17.36
CA ASP A 102 -8.48 3.53 -17.05
C ASP A 102 -9.86 4.09 -16.63
N SER A 103 -10.94 3.31 -16.79
CA SER A 103 -12.33 3.77 -16.62
C SER A 103 -12.93 3.52 -15.24
N LEU A 104 -12.39 2.58 -14.46
CA LEU A 104 -12.56 2.61 -13.01
C LEU A 104 -11.64 3.69 -12.49
N ALA A 105 -12.13 4.93 -12.54
CA ALA A 105 -11.48 6.08 -11.94
C ALA A 105 -10.96 5.66 -10.57
N GLU A 106 -9.64 5.49 -10.44
CA GLU A 106 -8.97 5.60 -9.15
C GLU A 106 -9.53 6.90 -8.58
N VAL A 107 -10.42 6.79 -7.59
CA VAL A 107 -10.84 7.97 -6.85
C VAL A 107 -9.53 8.47 -6.29
N PRO A 108 -9.06 9.68 -6.70
CA PRO A 108 -7.73 10.11 -6.28
C PRO A 108 -7.64 9.97 -4.77
N GLU A 109 -6.56 9.42 -4.24
CA GLU A 109 -6.43 9.12 -2.80
C GLU A 109 -6.57 10.39 -1.91
N GLY A 110 -6.53 11.60 -2.51
CA GLY A 110 -6.85 12.89 -1.88
C GLY A 110 -8.19 13.54 -2.32
N LEU A 111 -9.02 12.84 -3.08
CA LEU A 111 -10.35 13.25 -3.55
C LEU A 111 -11.45 12.34 -2.97
N LEU A 112 -11.29 11.97 -1.69
CA LEU A 112 -12.41 11.80 -0.76
C LEU A 112 -13.09 13.16 -0.48
N SER A 113 -12.96 14.17 -1.35
CA SER A 113 -13.81 15.36 -1.27
C SER A 113 -15.21 14.92 -1.67
N ALA A 114 -16.10 14.92 -0.68
CA ALA A 114 -17.50 14.67 -0.89
C ALA A 114 -18.06 15.49 -2.07
N ARG A 115 -19.09 14.96 -2.74
CA ARG A 115 -19.97 15.84 -3.51
C ARG A 115 -20.51 16.92 -2.57
N PRO A 116 -20.82 18.13 -3.05
CA PRO A 116 -21.55 19.11 -2.25
C PRO A 116 -22.81 18.44 -1.66
N GLY A 117 -22.85 18.28 -0.33
CA GLY A 117 -23.98 17.68 0.40
C GLY A 117 -23.77 16.29 1.02
N GLU A 118 -22.62 15.62 0.82
CA GLU A 118 -22.30 14.35 1.51
C GLU A 118 -21.19 14.59 2.56
N ALA A 119 -21.24 13.95 3.73
CA ALA A 119 -20.14 14.05 4.69
C ALA A 119 -19.01 13.10 4.26
N ALA A 120 -17.77 13.58 4.25
CA ALA A 120 -16.61 12.71 4.06
C ALA A 120 -16.53 11.70 5.24
N PRO A 121 -15.97 10.49 5.02
CA PRO A 121 -15.76 9.54 6.10
C PRO A 121 -14.94 10.18 7.24
N GLU A 122 -15.33 9.90 8.49
CA GLU A 122 -14.58 10.33 9.68
C GLU A 122 -13.15 9.76 9.62
N GLU A 123 -12.14 10.57 10.00
CA GLU A 123 -10.74 10.14 10.02
C GLU A 123 -10.48 9.14 11.16
N ALA A 124 -9.64 8.15 10.91
CA ALA A 124 -9.20 7.21 11.92
C ALA A 124 -8.32 7.88 12.98
N ALA A 125 -8.25 7.30 14.18
CA ALA A 125 -7.29 7.74 15.19
C ALA A 125 -5.86 7.63 14.65
N PRO A 126 -4.94 8.57 15.00
CA PRO A 126 -3.58 8.56 14.50
C PRO A 126 -2.86 7.28 14.94
N VAL A 127 -2.20 6.63 13.98
CA VAL A 127 -1.39 5.42 14.23
C VAL A 127 -0.19 5.78 15.09
N GLN A 128 0.10 4.95 16.10
CA GLN A 128 1.27 5.09 16.94
C GLN A 128 2.44 4.29 16.36
N SER A 129 3.53 4.97 16.03
CA SER A 129 4.78 4.32 15.60
C SER A 129 5.97 5.19 15.98
N PRO A 130 7.07 4.62 16.50
CA PRO A 130 8.31 5.37 16.77
C PRO A 130 8.84 6.10 15.53
N ARG A 131 8.61 5.56 14.32
CA ARG A 131 9.02 6.19 13.05
C ARG A 131 8.31 7.53 12.85
N LEU A 132 7.05 7.64 13.28
CA LEU A 132 6.26 8.86 13.16
C LEU A 132 6.73 9.97 14.10
N LEU A 133 7.47 9.63 15.17
CA LEU A 133 8.04 10.59 16.13
C LEU A 133 9.30 11.30 15.61
N LEU A 134 9.92 10.81 14.53
CA LEU A 134 11.14 11.42 13.98
C LEU A 134 10.85 12.83 13.46
N SER A 135 11.69 13.82 13.76
CA SER A 135 11.53 15.18 13.20
C SER A 135 11.80 15.20 11.69
N ARG A 136 11.35 16.24 10.98
CA ARG A 136 11.62 16.38 9.54
C ARG A 136 13.13 16.43 9.24
N ALA A 137 13.90 17.16 10.05
CA ALA A 137 15.35 17.24 9.92
C ALA A 137 16.02 15.87 10.12
N GLU A 138 15.52 15.06 11.06
CA GLU A 138 16.04 13.72 11.29
C GLU A 138 15.72 12.77 10.13
N ILE A 139 14.52 12.86 9.56
CA ILE A 139 14.14 12.11 8.36
C ILE A 139 15.05 12.48 7.19
N ASP A 140 15.22 13.77 6.90
CA ASP A 140 16.05 14.24 5.80
C ASP A 140 17.52 13.79 5.99
N ARG A 141 18.05 13.86 7.22
CA ARG A 141 19.39 13.33 7.57
C ARG A 141 19.51 11.84 7.26
N ARG A 142 18.52 11.03 7.68
CA ARG A 142 18.52 9.58 7.44
C ARG A 142 18.39 9.25 5.96
N VAL A 143 17.58 9.96 5.18
CA VAL A 143 17.50 9.76 3.72
C VAL A 143 18.89 9.83 3.07
N VAL A 144 19.72 10.77 3.50
CA VAL A 144 21.07 10.94 2.97
C VAL A 144 22.04 9.90 3.54
N LYS A 145 22.06 9.71 4.86
CA LYS A 145 23.12 8.98 5.58
C LYS A 145 22.81 7.51 5.86
N ASP A 146 21.56 7.17 6.09
CA ASP A 146 21.11 5.84 6.51
C ASP A 146 19.64 5.62 6.11
N LEU A 147 19.41 5.46 4.80
CA LEU A 147 18.06 5.35 4.26
C LEU A 147 17.35 4.11 4.81
N ALA A 148 18.08 3.02 5.06
CA ALA A 148 17.51 1.77 5.56
C ALA A 148 16.85 1.92 6.94
N SER A 149 17.41 2.78 7.82
CA SER A 149 16.84 3.05 9.14
C SER A 149 15.43 3.68 9.13
N LEU A 150 14.97 4.17 7.97
CA LEU A 150 13.62 4.70 7.84
C LEU A 150 12.57 3.61 7.62
N GLY A 151 12.96 2.35 7.42
CA GLY A 151 12.05 1.26 7.07
C GLY A 151 11.39 1.45 5.69
N PRO A 152 10.38 0.63 5.35
CA PRO A 152 9.69 0.71 4.07
C PRO A 152 8.93 2.02 3.92
N LEU A 153 9.06 2.69 2.78
CA LEU A 153 8.35 3.93 2.44
C LEU A 153 7.50 3.69 1.20
N SER A 154 6.22 4.06 1.29
CA SER A 154 5.31 4.06 0.15
C SER A 154 5.19 5.48 -0.37
N VAL A 155 5.70 5.72 -1.57
CA VAL A 155 5.72 7.06 -2.18
C VAL A 155 4.79 7.08 -3.38
N GLY A 156 3.84 8.02 -3.41
CA GLY A 156 2.88 8.15 -4.49
C GLY A 156 1.68 7.20 -4.37
N VAL A 157 0.92 7.09 -5.46
CA VAL A 157 -0.31 6.26 -5.52
C VAL A 157 0.01 4.88 -6.09
N GLY A 158 -0.90 3.92 -5.94
CA GLY A 158 -0.69 2.52 -6.34
C GLY A 158 -0.24 2.33 -7.80
N GLY A 159 -0.75 3.12 -8.75
CA GLY A 159 -0.34 3.06 -10.16
C GLY A 159 0.71 4.06 -10.63
N LYS A 160 1.25 4.88 -9.72
CA LYS A 160 2.34 5.85 -9.99
C LYS A 160 3.20 5.99 -8.74
N GLY A 161 3.69 4.84 -8.28
CA GLY A 161 4.29 4.67 -6.97
C GLY A 161 5.75 4.30 -7.03
N VAL A 162 6.43 4.48 -5.91
CA VAL A 162 7.76 3.93 -5.65
C VAL A 162 7.72 3.29 -4.27
N LEU A 163 8.32 2.12 -4.17
CA LEU A 163 8.59 1.47 -2.89
C LEU A 163 10.07 1.69 -2.56
N VAL A 164 10.34 2.35 -1.44
CA VAL A 164 11.70 2.51 -0.91
C VAL A 164 11.86 1.56 0.27
N ASN A 165 12.98 0.86 0.36
CA ASN A 165 13.26 -0.15 1.39
C ASN A 165 12.16 -1.22 1.50
N GLY A 166 11.60 -1.66 0.37
CA GLY A 166 10.62 -2.74 0.34
C GLY A 166 11.15 -4.02 1.00
N VAL A 167 10.28 -4.68 1.77
CA VAL A 167 10.56 -5.97 2.39
C VAL A 167 10.03 -7.06 1.47
N GLN A 168 10.85 -8.07 1.20
CA GLN A 168 10.39 -9.25 0.46
C GLN A 168 9.61 -10.15 1.40
N MET A 169 8.36 -10.43 1.06
CA MET A 169 7.54 -11.41 1.75
C MET A 169 8.20 -12.78 1.65
N GLN A 170 8.23 -13.51 2.77
CA GLN A 170 8.77 -14.86 2.84
C GLN A 170 7.64 -15.88 2.71
N GLU A 171 8.02 -17.07 2.24
CA GLU A 171 7.13 -18.23 2.25
C GLU A 171 6.68 -18.59 3.67
N GLY A 172 5.49 -19.19 3.78
CA GLY A 172 4.90 -19.50 5.08
C GLY A 172 4.22 -20.86 5.18
N PRO A 173 3.82 -21.24 6.40
CA PRO A 173 3.08 -22.48 6.63
C PRO A 173 1.66 -22.45 6.04
N HIS A 174 1.07 -21.26 5.85
CA HIS A 174 -0.32 -21.08 5.43
C HIS A 174 -0.50 -20.38 4.08
N TRP A 175 0.59 -20.11 3.36
CA TRP A 175 0.57 -19.52 2.03
C TRP A 175 1.72 -20.03 1.17
N THR A 176 1.59 -19.84 -0.14
CA THR A 176 2.65 -20.00 -1.13
C THR A 176 2.79 -18.73 -1.95
N LEU A 177 4.01 -18.36 -2.34
CA LEU A 177 4.31 -17.24 -3.22
C LEU A 177 4.49 -17.76 -4.65
N ASN A 178 3.63 -17.32 -5.58
CA ASN A 178 3.72 -17.76 -6.97
C ASN A 178 4.88 -17.10 -7.73
N GLU A 179 5.19 -15.84 -7.39
CA GLU A 179 6.33 -15.12 -7.98
C GLU A 179 7.14 -14.35 -6.91
N PRO A 180 8.03 -15.04 -6.17
CA PRO A 180 8.80 -14.42 -5.08
C PRO A 180 9.64 -13.21 -5.51
N SER A 181 10.05 -13.13 -6.78
CA SER A 181 10.89 -12.04 -7.33
C SER A 181 10.20 -10.66 -7.27
N ILE A 182 8.87 -10.63 -7.24
CA ILE A 182 8.03 -9.42 -7.14
C ILE A 182 7.08 -9.47 -5.94
N ALA A 183 7.47 -10.20 -4.90
CA ALA A 183 6.78 -10.28 -3.62
C ALA A 183 7.31 -9.23 -2.62
N TYR A 184 7.58 -7.99 -3.06
CA TYR A 184 8.03 -6.92 -2.16
C TYR A 184 6.86 -6.03 -1.75
N ALA A 185 6.86 -5.57 -0.50
CA ALA A 185 5.85 -4.67 0.02
C ALA A 185 6.36 -3.87 1.23
N THR A 186 5.49 -3.06 1.82
CA THR A 186 5.71 -2.49 3.16
C THR A 186 5.60 -3.59 4.23
N ASP A 187 6.14 -3.29 5.41
CA ASP A 187 5.95 -4.09 6.63
C ASP A 187 4.46 -4.21 6.96
N GLU A 188 3.73 -3.10 6.91
CA GLU A 188 2.30 -3.05 7.18
C GLU A 188 1.48 -3.97 6.26
N THR A 189 1.77 -4.00 4.95
CA THR A 189 1.08 -4.89 4.01
C THR A 189 1.36 -6.37 4.29
N ILE A 190 2.61 -6.73 4.59
CA ILE A 190 2.97 -8.10 4.94
C ILE A 190 2.26 -8.53 6.22
N ASP A 191 2.24 -7.67 7.24
CA ASP A 191 1.58 -7.94 8.51
C ASP A 191 0.05 -8.11 8.33
N PHE A 192 -0.57 -7.28 7.50
CA PHE A 192 -2.00 -7.38 7.18
C PHE A 192 -2.34 -8.68 6.45
N LEU A 193 -1.50 -9.10 5.50
CA LEU A 193 -1.65 -10.38 4.81
C LEU A 193 -1.55 -11.55 5.78
N GLN A 194 -0.48 -11.60 6.58
CA GLN A 194 -0.26 -12.68 7.54
C GLN A 194 -1.40 -12.77 8.55
N ARG A 195 -1.83 -11.64 9.11
CA ARG A 195 -2.94 -11.59 10.07
C ARG A 195 -4.23 -12.12 9.46
N SER A 196 -4.57 -11.68 8.25
CA SER A 196 -5.81 -12.08 7.58
C SER A 196 -5.82 -13.57 7.24
N ILE A 197 -4.70 -14.12 6.78
CA ILE A 197 -4.55 -15.56 6.50
C ILE A 197 -4.64 -16.38 7.81
N LEU A 198 -4.02 -15.90 8.88
CA LEU A 198 -4.08 -16.56 10.19
C LEU A 198 -5.49 -16.50 10.80
N ALA A 199 -6.26 -15.44 10.54
CA ALA A 199 -7.67 -15.36 10.94
C ALA A 199 -8.50 -16.45 10.27
N VAL A 200 -8.29 -16.71 8.97
CA VAL A 200 -8.93 -17.82 8.26
C VAL A 200 -8.53 -19.16 8.87
N GLN A 201 -7.24 -19.39 9.12
CA GLN A 201 -6.75 -20.64 9.74
C GLN A 201 -7.34 -20.85 11.14
N LYS A 202 -7.49 -19.78 11.92
CA LYS A 202 -8.12 -19.83 13.24
C LYS A 202 -9.59 -20.22 13.14
N GLN A 203 -10.33 -19.69 12.18
CA GLN A 203 -11.74 -20.00 11.98
C GLN A 203 -11.96 -21.37 11.33
N PHE A 204 -11.06 -21.78 10.44
CA PHE A 204 -11.11 -23.03 9.70
C PHE A 204 -9.75 -23.75 9.81
N PRO A 205 -9.51 -24.50 10.90
CA PRO A 205 -8.29 -25.28 11.05
C PRO A 205 -8.07 -26.25 9.88
N GLY A 206 -6.82 -26.42 9.45
CA GLY A 206 -6.47 -27.28 8.32
C GLY A 206 -6.79 -26.66 6.94
N THR A 207 -7.03 -25.35 6.88
CA THR A 207 -7.25 -24.66 5.61
C THR A 207 -6.02 -24.83 4.68
N PRO A 208 -6.23 -25.15 3.39
CA PRO A 208 -5.14 -25.21 2.41
C PRO A 208 -4.32 -23.92 2.36
N LYS A 209 -3.08 -23.99 1.88
CA LYS A 209 -2.25 -22.81 1.72
C LYS A 209 -2.88 -21.83 0.72
N LEU A 210 -2.94 -20.55 1.09
CA LEU A 210 -3.37 -19.49 0.18
C LEU A 210 -2.29 -19.20 -0.85
N GLN A 211 -2.65 -19.12 -2.12
CA GLN A 211 -1.72 -18.68 -3.16
C GLN A 211 -1.66 -17.16 -3.20
N ILE A 212 -0.46 -16.61 -3.09
CA ILE A 212 -0.19 -15.17 -3.15
C ILE A 212 0.57 -14.89 -4.45
N GLY A 213 -0.02 -14.02 -5.27
CA GLY A 213 0.55 -13.54 -6.51
C GLY A 213 1.45 -12.33 -6.32
N HIS A 214 1.22 -11.30 -7.12
CA HIS A 214 2.12 -10.16 -7.22
C HIS A 214 1.85 -9.14 -6.11
N LEU A 215 2.92 -8.60 -5.51
CA LEU A 215 2.83 -7.51 -4.55
C LEU A 215 3.41 -6.22 -5.15
N SER A 216 4.73 -6.18 -5.33
CA SER A 216 5.44 -5.13 -6.07
C SER A 216 6.87 -5.56 -6.40
N ALA A 217 7.49 -4.91 -7.38
CA ALA A 217 8.93 -5.04 -7.57
C ALA A 217 9.70 -4.54 -6.33
N LYS A 218 10.96 -4.95 -6.18
CA LYS A 218 11.84 -4.53 -5.07
C LYS A 218 11.89 -3.03 -4.80
N ARG A 219 11.73 -2.21 -5.84
CA ARG A 219 11.70 -0.74 -5.76
C ARG A 219 10.35 -0.14 -6.16
N GLY A 220 9.33 -0.98 -6.27
CA GLY A 220 8.03 -0.60 -6.82
C GLY A 220 8.16 -0.14 -8.27
N GLY A 221 7.35 0.85 -8.64
CA GLY A 221 7.27 1.33 -10.03
C GLY A 221 6.50 0.37 -10.95
N PRO A 222 6.39 0.71 -12.25
CA PRO A 222 5.58 -0.04 -13.20
C PRO A 222 5.99 -1.52 -13.29
N LEU A 223 5.01 -2.41 -13.20
CA LEU A 223 5.14 -3.83 -13.46
C LEU A 223 4.48 -4.17 -14.80
N ARG A 224 5.06 -5.12 -15.54
CA ARG A 224 4.47 -5.58 -16.81
C ARG A 224 3.10 -6.19 -16.53
N SER A 225 2.10 -5.85 -17.33
CA SER A 225 0.71 -6.32 -17.20
C SER A 225 -0.05 -5.85 -15.94
N HIS A 226 0.52 -4.94 -15.14
CA HIS A 226 -0.19 -4.33 -14.00
C HIS A 226 -0.17 -2.80 -14.09
N LYS A 227 -1.34 -2.18 -13.89
CA LYS A 227 -1.44 -0.72 -13.77
C LYS A 227 -1.16 -0.24 -12.35
N SER A 228 -1.34 -1.08 -11.32
CA SER A 228 -1.07 -0.83 -9.89
C SER A 228 0.21 -1.54 -9.42
N HIS A 229 0.30 -1.92 -8.15
CA HIS A 229 1.44 -2.66 -7.56
C HIS A 229 2.76 -1.89 -7.51
N GLN A 230 2.73 -0.56 -7.62
CA GLN A 230 3.95 0.22 -7.73
C GLN A 230 4.46 0.76 -6.38
N SER A 231 3.63 0.73 -5.34
CA SER A 231 3.90 1.42 -4.07
C SER A 231 4.05 0.50 -2.86
N GLY A 232 4.04 -0.82 -3.07
CA GLY A 232 4.18 -1.83 -2.01
C GLY A 232 2.96 -1.99 -1.10
N ARG A 233 1.77 -1.61 -1.58
CA ARG A 233 0.51 -1.62 -0.82
C ARG A 233 -0.58 -2.50 -1.43
N ASP A 234 -0.29 -3.06 -2.60
CA ASP A 234 -1.21 -3.85 -3.40
C ASP A 234 -0.77 -5.32 -3.36
N VAL A 235 -1.73 -6.23 -3.49
CA VAL A 235 -1.47 -7.68 -3.55
C VAL A 235 -2.57 -8.39 -4.33
N ASP A 236 -2.17 -9.32 -5.20
CA ASP A 236 -3.08 -10.26 -5.85
C ASP A 236 -3.08 -11.59 -5.10
N LEU A 237 -4.26 -12.10 -4.75
CA LEU A 237 -4.45 -13.31 -3.98
C LEU A 237 -5.34 -14.29 -4.73
N GLY A 238 -5.04 -15.58 -4.61
CA GLY A 238 -5.94 -16.62 -5.09
C GLY A 238 -7.20 -16.65 -4.23
N PHE A 239 -8.25 -17.28 -4.76
CA PHE A 239 -9.39 -17.67 -3.93
C PHE A 239 -9.07 -18.95 -3.14
N TYR A 240 -9.84 -19.21 -2.08
CA TYR A 240 -9.90 -20.56 -1.53
C TYR A 240 -10.86 -21.38 -2.38
N TYR A 241 -10.41 -22.56 -2.80
CA TYR A 241 -11.20 -23.48 -3.61
C TYR A 241 -11.56 -24.74 -2.83
N LYS A 242 -12.64 -25.39 -3.24
CA LYS A 242 -13.04 -26.71 -2.70
C LYS A 242 -11.94 -27.73 -2.99
N ALA A 243 -11.76 -28.68 -2.08
CA ALA A 243 -10.66 -29.65 -2.14
C ALA A 243 -10.66 -30.50 -3.43
N ASP A 244 -11.83 -30.80 -3.96
CA ASP A 244 -12.06 -31.58 -5.19
C ASP A 244 -11.90 -30.77 -6.49
N SER A 245 -11.73 -29.46 -6.40
CA SER A 245 -11.60 -28.60 -7.59
C SER A 245 -10.25 -28.72 -8.30
N HIS A 246 -9.20 -29.18 -7.58
CA HIS A 246 -7.81 -29.17 -8.03
C HIS A 246 -7.38 -27.83 -8.66
N ALA A 247 -7.95 -26.72 -8.19
CA ALA A 247 -7.74 -25.41 -8.77
C ALA A 247 -6.27 -24.98 -8.66
N ARG A 248 -5.68 -24.60 -9.80
CA ARG A 248 -4.34 -24.03 -9.89
C ARG A 248 -4.37 -22.52 -9.67
N TRP A 249 -3.18 -21.92 -9.56
CA TRP A 249 -3.03 -20.47 -9.57
C TRP A 249 -3.78 -19.85 -10.74
N TYR A 250 -4.50 -18.76 -10.47
CA TYR A 250 -5.27 -18.00 -11.45
C TYR A 250 -6.43 -18.76 -12.12
N ALA A 251 -6.89 -19.87 -11.54
CA ALA A 251 -8.14 -20.51 -11.96
C ALA A 251 -9.31 -19.53 -11.86
N ARG A 252 -10.27 -19.60 -12.78
CA ARG A 252 -11.50 -18.80 -12.68
C ARG A 252 -12.39 -19.36 -11.58
N ALA A 253 -12.76 -18.54 -10.61
CA ALA A 253 -13.71 -18.87 -9.58
C ALA A 253 -15.15 -18.82 -10.10
N HIS A 254 -15.98 -19.72 -9.57
CA HIS A 254 -17.43 -19.79 -9.78
C HIS A 254 -18.06 -20.64 -8.66
N GLY A 255 -19.39 -20.66 -8.54
CA GLY A 255 -20.07 -21.39 -7.45
C GLY A 255 -19.79 -22.90 -7.39
N GLY A 256 -19.32 -23.47 -8.49
CA GLY A 256 -18.92 -24.87 -8.58
C GLY A 256 -17.62 -25.19 -7.83
N ASN A 257 -16.61 -24.33 -7.92
CA ASN A 257 -15.26 -24.60 -7.40
C ASN A 257 -14.88 -23.76 -6.17
N LEU A 258 -15.53 -22.62 -5.93
CA LEU A 258 -15.15 -21.68 -4.88
C LEU A 258 -15.51 -22.23 -3.49
N ASP A 259 -14.56 -22.19 -2.56
CA ASP A 259 -14.84 -22.31 -1.13
C ASP A 259 -15.28 -20.94 -0.61
N VAL A 260 -16.60 -20.71 -0.68
CA VAL A 260 -17.22 -19.43 -0.36
C VAL A 260 -16.99 -19.07 1.10
N ALA A 261 -17.01 -20.05 2.02
CA ALA A 261 -16.88 -19.80 3.45
C ALA A 261 -15.47 -19.33 3.82
N ARG A 262 -14.43 -20.04 3.37
CA ARG A 262 -13.03 -19.63 3.62
C ARG A 262 -12.68 -18.35 2.89
N THR A 263 -13.16 -18.19 1.66
CA THR A 263 -12.94 -16.95 0.89
C THR A 263 -13.62 -15.75 1.56
N TRP A 264 -14.85 -15.91 2.05
CA TRP A 264 -15.52 -14.85 2.79
C TRP A 264 -14.77 -14.51 4.08
N ALA A 265 -14.29 -15.51 4.83
CA ALA A 265 -13.49 -15.26 6.03
C ALA A 265 -12.22 -14.45 5.74
N LEU A 266 -11.56 -14.70 4.60
CA LEU A 266 -10.41 -13.90 4.17
C LEU A 266 -10.80 -12.44 3.89
N VAL A 267 -11.84 -12.24 3.08
CA VAL A 267 -12.34 -10.90 2.73
C VAL A 267 -12.80 -10.15 3.97
N ARG A 268 -13.51 -10.82 4.88
CA ARG A 268 -13.95 -10.29 6.15
C ARG A 268 -12.76 -9.89 7.02
N ALA A 269 -11.72 -10.72 7.12
CA ALA A 269 -10.52 -10.39 7.88
C ALA A 269 -9.83 -9.13 7.34
N PHE A 270 -9.76 -8.93 6.01
CA PHE A 270 -9.29 -7.65 5.45
C PHE A 270 -10.15 -6.48 5.91
N LEU A 271 -11.48 -6.60 5.85
CA LEU A 271 -12.40 -5.54 6.26
C LEU A 271 -12.30 -5.20 7.75
N THR A 272 -12.09 -6.20 8.63
CA THR A 272 -12.20 -6.00 10.08
C THR A 272 -10.88 -5.86 10.81
N GLU A 273 -9.81 -6.47 10.30
CA GLU A 273 -8.51 -6.58 10.98
C GLU A 273 -7.38 -5.78 10.33
N THR A 274 -7.65 -5.09 9.22
CA THR A 274 -6.66 -4.32 8.46
C THR A 274 -7.16 -2.93 8.10
N ASP A 275 -6.24 -2.07 7.66
CA ASP A 275 -6.58 -0.77 7.11
C ASP A 275 -6.71 -0.91 5.58
N VAL A 276 -7.70 -1.68 5.13
CA VAL A 276 -7.94 -1.90 3.69
C VAL A 276 -8.51 -0.64 3.03
N ASN A 277 -8.03 -0.33 1.83
CA ASN A 277 -8.55 0.73 0.98
C ASN A 277 -9.54 0.19 -0.05
N TYR A 278 -9.11 -0.81 -0.82
CA TYR A 278 -9.94 -1.45 -1.84
C TYR A 278 -9.74 -2.96 -1.85
N ILE A 279 -10.80 -3.67 -2.22
CA ILE A 279 -10.80 -5.08 -2.57
C ILE A 279 -11.50 -5.20 -3.93
N PHE A 280 -10.76 -5.50 -5.01
CA PHE A 280 -11.37 -5.71 -6.32
C PHE A 280 -11.66 -7.20 -6.53
N ILE A 281 -12.93 -7.50 -6.76
CA ILE A 281 -13.47 -8.84 -6.99
C ILE A 281 -14.55 -8.72 -8.05
N ASN A 282 -14.60 -9.65 -9.01
CA ASN A 282 -15.64 -9.67 -10.02
C ASN A 282 -17.05 -9.78 -9.40
N THR A 283 -18.04 -9.12 -10.01
CA THR A 283 -19.42 -9.09 -9.48
C THR A 283 -20.00 -10.49 -9.30
N SER A 284 -19.68 -11.44 -10.18
CA SER A 284 -20.15 -12.84 -10.06
C SER A 284 -19.71 -13.50 -8.75
N ILE A 285 -18.53 -13.16 -8.25
CA ILE A 285 -18.01 -13.66 -6.97
C ILE A 285 -18.53 -12.83 -5.80
N GLN A 286 -18.70 -11.51 -5.96
CA GLN A 286 -19.33 -10.68 -4.93
C GLN A 286 -20.73 -11.19 -4.56
N VAL A 287 -21.51 -11.64 -5.55
CA VAL A 287 -22.83 -12.26 -5.33
C VAL A 287 -22.72 -13.44 -4.36
N LEU A 288 -21.83 -14.39 -4.66
CA LEU A 288 -21.64 -15.60 -3.84
C LEU A 288 -21.21 -15.27 -2.41
N LEU A 289 -20.25 -14.35 -2.26
CA LEU A 289 -19.73 -13.95 -0.96
C LEU A 289 -20.79 -13.22 -0.12
N LYS A 290 -21.53 -12.29 -0.72
CA LYS A 290 -22.55 -11.50 -0.02
C LYS A 290 -23.75 -12.37 0.37
N GLU A 291 -24.19 -13.27 -0.50
CA GLU A 291 -25.26 -14.23 -0.18
C GLU A 291 -24.87 -15.15 0.99
N HIS A 292 -23.63 -15.67 0.97
CA HIS A 292 -23.11 -16.46 2.09
C HIS A 292 -23.02 -15.65 3.39
N ALA A 293 -22.48 -14.42 3.34
CA ALA A 293 -22.39 -13.53 4.48
C ALA A 293 -23.77 -13.29 5.13
N ILE A 294 -24.80 -13.02 4.32
CA ILE A 294 -26.18 -12.88 4.80
C ILE A 294 -26.68 -14.18 5.42
N ALA A 295 -26.40 -15.33 4.80
CA ALA A 295 -26.86 -16.63 5.28
C ALA A 295 -26.26 -17.00 6.65
N ILE A 296 -25.04 -16.57 6.95
CA ILE A 296 -24.40 -16.78 8.26
C ILE A 296 -24.72 -15.67 9.28
N GLY A 297 -25.61 -14.73 8.94
CA GLY A 297 -26.12 -13.71 9.86
C GLY A 297 -25.33 -12.42 9.95
N GLU A 298 -24.51 -12.09 8.95
CA GLU A 298 -23.89 -10.76 8.87
C GLU A 298 -24.94 -9.66 8.64
N ASP A 299 -24.68 -8.47 9.18
CA ASP A 299 -25.58 -7.34 9.07
C ASP A 299 -25.74 -6.87 7.61
N ARG A 300 -26.99 -6.78 7.14
CA ARG A 300 -27.29 -6.45 5.74
C ARG A 300 -26.92 -5.02 5.38
N GLU A 301 -27.11 -4.07 6.29
CA GLU A 301 -26.80 -2.66 6.03
C GLU A 301 -25.29 -2.45 5.92
N TRP A 302 -24.53 -3.11 6.79
CA TRP A 302 -23.06 -3.14 6.71
C TRP A 302 -22.58 -3.76 5.39
N LEU A 303 -23.16 -4.90 4.97
CA LEU A 303 -22.84 -5.52 3.68
C LEU A 303 -23.20 -4.61 2.49
N ASP A 304 -24.26 -3.80 2.57
CA ASP A 304 -24.63 -2.81 1.56
C ASP A 304 -23.67 -1.60 1.51
N ASP A 305 -22.92 -1.34 2.59
CA ASP A 305 -21.90 -0.28 2.65
C ASP A 305 -20.50 -0.77 2.23
N VAL A 306 -20.17 -2.04 2.44
CA VAL A 306 -18.84 -2.58 2.06
C VAL A 306 -18.81 -3.21 0.68
N PHE A 307 -19.92 -3.75 0.15
CA PHE A 307 -20.00 -4.27 -1.22
C PHE A 307 -20.52 -3.22 -2.21
N GLU A 308 -19.95 -3.19 -3.40
CA GLU A 308 -20.55 -2.48 -4.55
C GLU A 308 -21.79 -3.23 -5.06
N TYR A 309 -21.71 -4.56 -5.16
CA TYR A 309 -22.85 -5.37 -5.59
C TYR A 309 -24.03 -5.28 -4.60
N GLY A 310 -25.18 -4.84 -5.12
CA GLY A 310 -26.38 -4.58 -4.33
C GLY A 310 -26.22 -3.43 -3.32
N GLY A 311 -25.06 -2.77 -3.29
CA GLY A 311 -24.77 -1.66 -2.40
C GLY A 311 -25.32 -0.35 -2.93
N LYS A 312 -25.45 0.63 -2.03
CA LYS A 312 -25.93 1.99 -2.35
C LYS A 312 -24.81 3.03 -2.26
N SER A 313 -23.67 2.63 -1.70
CA SER A 313 -22.52 3.49 -1.47
C SER A 313 -21.61 3.52 -2.69
N ARG A 314 -21.25 4.73 -3.14
CA ARG A 314 -20.15 4.85 -4.13
C ARG A 314 -18.76 4.68 -3.50
N TRP A 315 -18.73 4.53 -2.18
CA TRP A 315 -17.51 4.41 -1.38
C TRP A 315 -17.24 2.97 -0.95
N SER A 316 -18.00 1.99 -1.44
CA SER A 316 -17.81 0.57 -1.11
C SER A 316 -16.35 0.15 -1.26
N ILE A 317 -15.87 -0.61 -0.28
CA ILE A 317 -14.50 -1.11 -0.23
C ILE A 317 -14.31 -2.25 -1.24
N ILE A 318 -15.28 -3.17 -1.31
CA ILE A 318 -15.32 -4.26 -2.27
C ILE A 318 -15.95 -3.75 -3.56
N ARG A 319 -15.18 -3.76 -4.65
CA ARG A 319 -15.55 -3.15 -5.92
C ARG A 319 -15.44 -4.12 -7.08
N HIS A 320 -16.31 -3.91 -8.07
CA HIS A 320 -16.22 -4.67 -9.31
C HIS A 320 -15.00 -4.22 -10.10
N SER A 321 -14.26 -5.20 -10.62
CA SER A 321 -13.32 -4.98 -11.71
C SER A 321 -13.35 -6.19 -12.66
N PRO A 322 -13.42 -5.99 -13.99
CA PRO A 322 -13.29 -7.07 -14.97
C PRO A 322 -12.00 -7.90 -14.76
N GLY A 323 -12.03 -9.19 -15.07
CA GLY A 323 -10.88 -10.10 -14.89
C GLY A 323 -10.57 -10.53 -13.45
N HIS A 324 -11.17 -9.91 -12.44
CA HIS A 324 -10.96 -10.23 -11.01
C HIS A 324 -11.85 -11.40 -10.54
N ASP A 325 -12.12 -12.35 -11.43
CA ASP A 325 -12.72 -13.65 -11.12
C ASP A 325 -11.67 -14.76 -11.06
N THR A 326 -10.40 -14.47 -11.35
CA THR A 326 -9.28 -15.41 -11.16
C THR A 326 -8.47 -15.15 -9.88
N HIS A 327 -8.60 -13.94 -9.32
CA HIS A 327 -7.89 -13.48 -8.13
C HIS A 327 -8.67 -12.38 -7.40
N ILE A 328 -8.28 -12.12 -6.15
CA ILE A 328 -8.68 -10.98 -5.34
C ILE A 328 -7.53 -9.99 -5.34
N HIS A 329 -7.75 -8.77 -5.84
CA HIS A 329 -6.77 -7.69 -5.68
C HIS A 329 -7.11 -6.88 -4.43
N VAL A 330 -6.14 -6.68 -3.54
CA VAL A 330 -6.32 -5.89 -2.32
C VAL A 330 -5.33 -4.74 -2.29
N ARG A 331 -5.80 -3.53 -2.00
CA ARG A 331 -4.97 -2.36 -1.70
C ARG A 331 -5.17 -1.95 -0.26
N PHE A 332 -4.08 -1.75 0.48
CA PHE A 332 -4.11 -1.24 1.84
C PHE A 332 -3.77 0.25 1.94
N TYR A 333 -4.30 0.89 2.98
CA TYR A 333 -3.67 2.04 3.61
C TYR A 333 -2.47 1.55 4.43
N ASN A 334 -1.34 2.21 4.28
CA ASN A 334 -0.14 1.94 5.08
C ASN A 334 0.27 3.24 5.78
N PRO A 335 -0.40 3.59 6.89
CA PRO A 335 -0.25 4.88 7.56
C PRO A 335 1.20 5.31 7.77
N VAL A 336 2.02 4.39 8.28
CA VAL A 336 3.40 4.70 8.62
C VAL A 336 4.23 4.83 7.36
N ALA A 337 4.17 3.87 6.44
CA ALA A 337 4.95 3.93 5.21
C ALA A 337 4.54 5.09 4.28
N GLN A 338 3.26 5.43 4.21
CA GLN A 338 2.76 6.55 3.40
C GLN A 338 3.12 7.90 4.03
N GLU A 339 2.94 8.08 5.34
CA GLU A 339 3.31 9.32 6.03
C GLU A 339 4.84 9.53 6.00
N MET A 340 5.61 8.48 6.25
CA MET A 340 7.07 8.55 6.17
C MET A 340 7.54 8.78 4.73
N GLY A 341 6.89 8.17 3.74
CA GLY A 341 7.15 8.42 2.32
C GLY A 341 6.87 9.87 1.93
N TRP A 342 5.74 10.42 2.38
CA TRP A 342 5.38 11.83 2.20
C TRP A 342 6.43 12.77 2.82
N ARG A 343 6.81 12.52 4.07
CA ARG A 343 7.81 13.32 4.79
C ARG A 343 9.21 13.18 4.19
N ALA A 344 9.60 12.00 3.74
CA ALA A 344 10.92 11.78 3.15
C ALA A 344 11.02 12.26 1.70
N TYR A 345 9.89 12.47 1.02
CA TYR A 345 9.83 12.72 -0.43
C TYR A 345 10.81 13.80 -0.90
N GLY A 346 10.84 14.95 -0.23
CA GLY A 346 11.69 16.08 -0.63
C GLY A 346 13.17 15.71 -0.65
N ALA A 347 13.65 15.09 0.44
CA ALA A 347 15.02 14.61 0.55
C ALA A 347 15.29 13.45 -0.41
N LEU A 348 14.33 12.53 -0.63
CA LEU A 348 14.50 11.39 -1.56
C LEU A 348 14.72 11.87 -2.99
N VAL A 349 14.00 12.90 -3.43
CA VAL A 349 14.16 13.49 -4.77
C VAL A 349 15.44 14.31 -4.84
N SER A 350 15.72 15.20 -3.87
CA SER A 350 16.89 16.09 -3.92
C SER A 350 18.22 15.34 -3.84
N SER A 351 18.25 14.20 -3.16
CA SER A 351 19.43 13.32 -3.09
C SER A 351 19.50 12.26 -4.20
N GLY A 352 18.58 12.27 -5.17
CA GLY A 352 18.58 11.34 -6.30
C GLY A 352 18.26 9.88 -5.94
N ARG A 353 17.71 9.62 -4.74
CA ARG A 353 17.34 8.28 -4.28
C ARG A 353 16.11 7.73 -5.00
N ILE A 354 15.21 8.63 -5.44
CA ILE A 354 14.08 8.31 -6.30
C ILE A 354 14.00 9.31 -7.46
N LYS A 355 13.42 8.87 -8.58
CA LYS A 355 13.03 9.78 -9.66
C LYS A 355 11.75 10.51 -9.24
N PRO A 356 11.63 11.83 -9.44
CA PRO A 356 10.41 12.54 -9.13
C PRO A 356 9.24 11.95 -9.95
N PRO A 357 8.13 11.51 -9.33
CA PRO A 357 6.93 11.15 -10.06
C PRO A 357 6.49 12.30 -10.98
N THR A 358 6.14 11.94 -12.21
CA THR A 358 5.53 12.89 -13.14
C THR A 358 4.06 13.04 -12.78
N PHE A 359 3.72 14.14 -12.11
CA PHE A 359 2.32 14.48 -11.87
C PHE A 359 1.66 14.93 -13.17
N TYR A 360 0.38 14.62 -13.34
CA TYR A 360 -0.40 15.08 -14.49
C TYR A 360 -1.51 16.00 -14.02
N THR A 361 -1.74 17.10 -14.73
CA THR A 361 -2.97 17.88 -14.64
C THR A 361 -3.87 17.52 -15.80
N SER A 362 -5.12 17.18 -15.51
CA SER A 362 -6.14 16.99 -16.52
C SER A 362 -6.48 18.32 -17.17
N TYR A 363 -6.34 18.39 -18.50
CA TYR A 363 -6.63 19.57 -19.31
C TYR A 363 -7.69 19.22 -20.35
N LYS A 364 -8.88 19.82 -20.24
CA LYS A 364 -9.90 19.72 -21.28
C LYS A 364 -9.54 20.67 -22.41
N ALA A 365 -9.17 20.12 -23.57
CA ALA A 365 -8.81 20.93 -24.73
C ALA A 365 -10.00 21.79 -25.17
N GLN A 366 -9.72 23.06 -25.47
CA GLN A 366 -10.69 24.02 -25.96
C GLN A 366 -10.67 24.10 -27.49
N LYS A 367 -11.72 24.66 -28.09
CA LYS A 367 -11.78 24.87 -29.53
C LYS A 367 -10.61 25.76 -29.98
N GLY A 368 -9.79 25.26 -30.90
CA GLY A 368 -8.63 25.99 -31.42
C GLY A 368 -7.33 25.82 -30.63
N ASP A 369 -7.30 24.95 -29.62
CA ASP A 369 -6.06 24.55 -28.95
C ASP A 369 -5.17 23.70 -29.85
N ILE A 370 -3.85 23.86 -29.68
CA ILE A 370 -2.82 23.00 -30.26
C ILE A 370 -1.81 22.62 -29.17
N LEU A 371 -1.16 21.46 -29.30
CA LEU A 371 -0.24 20.96 -28.29
C LEU A 371 0.87 21.94 -27.92
N GLY A 372 1.41 22.69 -28.88
CA GLY A 372 2.45 23.70 -28.61
C GLY A 372 1.99 24.82 -27.67
N ARG A 373 0.74 25.30 -27.82
CA ARG A 373 0.17 26.33 -26.93
C ARG A 373 -0.08 25.78 -25.53
N VAL A 374 -0.59 24.55 -25.44
CA VAL A 374 -0.80 23.87 -24.17
C VAL A 374 0.54 23.62 -23.46
N ALA A 375 1.54 23.08 -24.17
CA ALA A 375 2.90 22.84 -23.68
C ALA A 375 3.52 24.11 -23.06
N LYS A 376 3.46 25.23 -23.80
CA LYS A 376 3.94 26.53 -23.32
C LYS A 376 3.20 27.02 -22.08
N ARG A 377 1.87 26.88 -22.05
CA ARG A 377 1.02 27.29 -20.91
C ARG A 377 1.38 26.57 -19.63
N PHE A 378 1.72 25.28 -19.71
CA PHE A 378 2.02 24.44 -18.56
C PHE A 378 3.53 24.27 -18.30
N ASN A 379 4.37 25.01 -19.03
CA ASN A 379 5.83 24.92 -18.94
C ASN A 379 6.37 23.48 -19.07
N VAL A 380 5.88 22.74 -20.05
CA VAL A 380 6.33 21.39 -20.38
C VAL A 380 6.61 21.24 -21.87
N SER A 381 7.34 20.19 -22.25
CA SER A 381 7.60 19.93 -23.65
C SER A 381 6.39 19.29 -24.34
N VAL A 382 6.25 19.54 -25.65
CA VAL A 382 5.24 18.87 -26.48
C VAL A 382 5.44 17.35 -26.46
N ALA A 383 6.70 16.90 -26.50
CA ALA A 383 7.07 15.49 -26.44
C ALA A 383 6.60 14.84 -25.12
N ASP A 384 6.72 15.53 -23.99
CA ASP A 384 6.24 15.01 -22.70
C ASP A 384 4.71 14.85 -22.70
N ILE A 385 3.96 15.82 -23.25
CA ILE A 385 2.50 15.69 -23.36
C ILE A 385 2.13 14.56 -24.33
N GLN A 386 2.85 14.43 -25.45
CA GLN A 386 2.60 13.35 -26.41
C GLN A 386 2.82 11.98 -25.79
N LYS A 387 3.97 11.78 -25.13
CA LYS A 387 4.29 10.56 -24.39
C LYS A 387 3.25 10.26 -23.31
N ALA A 388 2.82 11.27 -22.56
CA ALA A 388 1.81 11.14 -21.50
C ALA A 388 0.43 10.69 -21.98
N ASN A 389 0.12 10.88 -23.27
CA ASN A 389 -1.20 10.64 -23.85
C ASN A 389 -1.16 9.66 -25.04
N GLY A 390 -0.03 8.99 -25.28
CA GLY A 390 0.15 8.09 -26.43
C GLY A 390 -0.02 8.76 -27.80
N LEU A 391 0.18 10.08 -27.90
CA LEU A 391 -0.07 10.84 -29.13
C LEU A 391 1.13 10.75 -30.07
N ARG A 392 0.88 10.36 -31.31
CA ARG A 392 1.89 10.37 -32.38
C ARG A 392 1.96 11.70 -33.14
N SER A 393 0.99 12.59 -32.92
CA SER A 393 0.90 13.90 -33.60
C SER A 393 0.64 15.04 -32.61
N THR A 394 0.71 16.28 -33.10
CA THR A 394 0.46 17.50 -32.31
C THR A 394 -1.01 17.95 -32.33
N LYS A 395 -1.89 17.25 -33.07
CA LYS A 395 -3.32 17.54 -33.17
C LYS A 395 -4.04 17.05 -31.92
N ILE A 396 -4.85 17.93 -31.34
CA ILE A 396 -5.71 17.63 -30.19
C ILE A 396 -7.16 18.00 -30.49
N VAL A 397 -8.08 17.23 -29.94
CA VAL A 397 -9.52 17.30 -30.19
C VAL A 397 -10.15 18.15 -29.09
N ALA A 398 -10.85 19.21 -29.50
CA ALA A 398 -11.60 20.04 -28.56
C ALA A 398 -12.62 19.19 -27.78
N GLY A 399 -12.73 19.44 -26.48
CA GLY A 399 -13.59 18.70 -25.56
C GLY A 399 -12.94 17.45 -24.95
N ARG A 400 -11.89 16.89 -25.55
CA ARG A 400 -11.14 15.76 -24.98
C ARG A 400 -10.25 16.21 -23.82
N VAL A 401 -10.12 15.35 -22.80
CA VAL A 401 -9.22 15.56 -21.66
C VAL A 401 -7.85 14.97 -21.99
N TYR A 402 -6.80 15.75 -21.76
CA TYR A 402 -5.40 15.39 -21.94
C TYR A 402 -4.64 15.48 -20.63
N ARG A 403 -3.69 14.57 -20.43
CA ARG A 403 -2.79 14.51 -19.27
C ARG A 403 -1.59 15.41 -19.52
N ILE A 404 -1.48 16.51 -18.78
CA ILE A 404 -0.36 17.44 -18.91
C ILE A 404 0.66 17.17 -17.80
N PRO A 405 1.88 16.69 -18.12
CA PRO A 405 2.89 16.44 -17.11
C PRO A 405 3.27 17.74 -16.39
N ARG A 406 3.69 17.66 -15.13
CA ARG A 406 4.30 18.76 -14.38
C ARG A 406 5.70 18.35 -13.97
N LYS A 407 6.70 19.05 -14.50
CA LYS A 407 8.11 18.93 -14.08
C LYS A 407 8.40 20.14 -13.17
N GLY A 408 8.92 19.89 -11.97
CA GLY A 408 9.55 20.96 -11.16
C GLY A 408 8.72 21.63 -10.08
N GLN A 409 7.49 21.19 -9.80
CA GLN A 409 6.88 21.44 -8.49
C GLN A 409 6.53 20.10 -7.87
N VAL A 410 7.26 19.77 -6.82
CA VAL A 410 6.85 18.78 -5.85
C VAL A 410 5.61 19.34 -5.16
N ASN A 411 4.45 19.23 -5.79
CA ASN A 411 3.23 19.13 -4.99
C ASN A 411 3.38 17.78 -4.31
N GLN A 412 3.86 17.82 -3.06
CA GLN A 412 3.86 16.64 -2.22
C GLN A 412 2.46 16.03 -2.34
N PRO A 413 2.30 14.73 -2.61
CA PRO A 413 0.98 14.11 -2.42
C PRO A 413 0.51 14.56 -1.04
N GLY A 414 -0.71 15.08 -0.89
CA GLY A 414 -1.16 15.56 0.42
C GLY A 414 -1.01 14.48 1.49
N ARG A 415 -0.97 14.86 2.77
CA ARG A 415 -1.04 13.89 3.89
C ARG A 415 -2.17 12.90 3.59
N VAL A 416 -1.86 11.60 3.65
CA VAL A 416 -2.86 10.56 3.43
C VAL A 416 -3.78 10.52 4.64
N VAL A 417 -5.07 10.78 4.41
CA VAL A 417 -6.11 10.68 5.44
C VAL A 417 -6.67 9.28 5.40
N ILE A 418 -6.59 8.57 6.53
CA ILE A 418 -7.13 7.21 6.64
C ILE A 418 -8.56 7.31 7.14
N PRO A 419 -9.55 6.79 6.39
CA PRO A 419 -10.91 6.74 6.88
C PRO A 419 -11.02 5.74 8.03
N LYS A 420 -11.90 6.01 8.98
CA LYS A 420 -12.26 5.05 10.02
C LYS A 420 -12.76 3.76 9.38
N ARG A 421 -12.33 2.63 9.94
CA ARG A 421 -12.70 1.30 9.46
C ARG A 421 -14.22 1.10 9.54
N ARG A 422 -14.80 0.58 8.47
CA ARG A 422 -16.22 0.22 8.38
C ARG A 422 -16.44 -1.15 9.02
N LEU A 423 -16.38 -1.17 10.35
CA LEU A 423 -16.64 -2.38 11.12
C LEU A 423 -18.14 -2.73 11.10
N PRO A 424 -18.50 -4.03 11.14
CA PRO A 424 -19.87 -4.42 11.35
C PRO A 424 -20.39 -3.90 12.70
N PRO A 425 -21.71 -3.70 12.86
CA PRO A 425 -22.31 -3.28 14.12
C PRO A 425 -21.91 -4.20 15.29
N LEU A 426 -21.77 -3.63 16.49
CA LEU A 426 -21.49 -4.42 17.69
C LEU A 426 -22.66 -5.40 17.94
N GLY A 427 -22.38 -6.70 17.88
CA GLY A 427 -23.37 -7.77 18.12
C GLY A 427 -23.84 -8.52 16.86
N SER A 428 -23.52 -8.06 15.64
CA SER A 428 -23.72 -8.87 14.44
C SER A 428 -22.55 -9.83 14.26
N GLY A 429 -22.78 -11.15 14.46
CA GLY A 429 -21.85 -12.20 14.02
C GLY A 429 -20.88 -12.78 15.05
N SER A 430 -21.12 -12.66 16.37
CA SER A 430 -20.39 -13.47 17.38
C SER A 430 -21.16 -14.74 17.79
N HIS A 431 -21.91 -15.35 16.88
CA HIS A 431 -22.42 -16.69 17.11
C HIS A 431 -21.34 -17.69 16.70
N GLU A 432 -20.70 -18.24 17.72
CA GLU A 432 -20.01 -19.53 17.73
C GLU A 432 -20.64 -20.46 16.68
N VAL A 433 -19.91 -20.67 15.57
CA VAL A 433 -20.34 -21.58 14.52
C VAL A 433 -20.36 -22.98 15.13
N ALA A 434 -21.56 -23.48 15.44
CA ALA A 434 -21.75 -24.86 15.83
C ALA A 434 -21.15 -25.76 14.74
N ALA A 435 -20.27 -26.68 15.16
CA ALA A 435 -19.67 -27.68 14.28
C ALA A 435 -20.77 -28.40 13.48
N PRO A 436 -20.52 -28.76 12.21
CA PRO A 436 -21.50 -29.50 11.42
C PRO A 436 -21.77 -30.86 12.07
N ASN A 437 -23.04 -31.14 12.35
CA ASN A 437 -23.50 -32.47 12.74
C ASN A 437 -23.22 -33.44 11.59
N GLU A 438 -22.40 -34.45 11.86
CA GLU A 438 -22.27 -35.63 11.02
C GLU A 438 -23.54 -36.48 11.16
N HIS A 439 -24.24 -36.71 10.05
CA HIS A 439 -25.23 -37.77 9.88
C HIS A 439 -24.90 -38.58 8.63
#